data_AF-A0AAJ2JUK6-F1
#
_entry.id   AF-A0AAJ2JUK6-F1
#
_cell.length_a   1.000
_cell.length_b   1.000
_cell.length_c   1.000
_cell.angle_alpha   90.00
_cell.angle_beta   90.00
_cell.angle_gamma   90.00
#
_symmetry.space_group_name_H-M   'P 1'
#
loop_
_entity.id
_entity.type
_entity.pdbx_description
1 polymer ?
#
loop_
_entity_poly.entity_id
_entity_poly.type
_entity_poly.pdbx_seq_one_letter_code
_entity_poly.pdbx_strand_id
1 'polypeptide(L)'
;MPKLLKKSRVKAREILLDLSAILAIPLLLSILHFFLPENLKEMLILHKSYLIGYELLTNHFIHANLQHLQGNIEYYLISIFLLYFPLLALNKRKLFYTLFILNLTILPITISLIWTPININILPQQFAQRSFGFSGIVSSFLGMAVYAWILFFNKILGINTLFAYISFTLVILVSFASIYTPNNLLLIFSTFSISLILLILTFKSINKKAEEKLVRRTRFPLVVKLLKAYIFVLYFGLFAFAFEMFPYNFAGTNIMVHYIGFVVGISTFFVVSNYLRSISE
;
A
#
# COMPACT_ATOMS: atom_id res chain seq x y z
N MET A 1 9.07 -29.16 -9.93
CA MET A 1 9.27 -28.36 -11.16
C MET A 1 8.24 -27.22 -11.21
N PRO A 2 8.57 -25.95 -10.93
CA PRO A 2 7.62 -24.85 -11.13
C PRO A 2 7.78 -24.24 -12.53
N LYS A 3 6.67 -24.20 -13.27
CA LYS A 3 6.42 -23.57 -14.57
C LYS A 3 6.58 -22.04 -14.57
N LEU A 4 7.52 -21.46 -13.81
CA LEU A 4 7.55 -20.02 -13.52
C LEU A 4 8.08 -19.13 -14.67
N LEU A 5 8.55 -19.70 -15.78
CA LEU A 5 8.94 -18.93 -16.97
C LEU A 5 8.64 -19.70 -18.27
N LYS A 6 7.44 -20.31 -18.39
CA LYS A 6 6.83 -20.35 -19.74
C LYS A 6 6.63 -18.88 -20.10
N LYS A 7 7.07 -18.44 -21.28
CA LYS A 7 6.89 -17.09 -21.83
C LYS A 7 5.41 -16.71 -21.69
N SER A 8 5.03 -16.13 -20.56
CA SER A 8 3.76 -15.50 -20.37
C SER A 8 3.87 -14.22 -21.16
N ARG A 9 3.54 -14.31 -22.44
CA ARG A 9 3.34 -13.13 -23.26
C ARG A 9 1.97 -12.61 -22.88
N VAL A 10 1.90 -11.91 -21.75
CA VAL A 10 0.81 -10.97 -21.52
C VAL A 10 0.75 -10.12 -22.79
N LYS A 11 -0.38 -10.16 -23.48
CA LYS A 11 -0.49 -9.52 -24.78
C LYS A 11 -0.36 -8.02 -24.58
N ALA A 12 0.24 -7.29 -25.52
CA ALA A 12 0.34 -5.82 -25.44
C ALA A 12 -1.02 -5.17 -25.17
N ARG A 13 -2.09 -5.73 -25.76
CA ARG A 13 -3.48 -5.35 -25.49
C ARG A 13 -3.88 -5.46 -24.02
N GLU A 14 -3.46 -6.51 -23.31
CA GLU A 14 -3.79 -6.70 -21.89
C GLU A 14 -3.07 -5.67 -21.03
N ILE A 15 -1.80 -5.37 -21.32
CA ILE A 15 -1.05 -4.31 -20.64
C ILE A 15 -1.72 -2.96 -20.87
N LEU A 16 -2.15 -2.65 -22.10
CA LEU A 16 -2.87 -1.41 -22.39
C LEU A 16 -4.19 -1.31 -21.61
N LEU A 17 -4.92 -2.42 -21.46
CA LEU A 17 -6.14 -2.46 -20.65
C LEU A 17 -5.84 -2.25 -19.16
N ASP A 18 -4.76 -2.85 -18.65
CA ASP A 18 -4.33 -2.67 -17.27
C ASP A 18 -3.98 -1.19 -17.00
N LEU A 19 -3.17 -0.59 -17.88
CA LEU A 19 -2.79 0.82 -17.80
C LEU A 19 -4.00 1.76 -17.94
N SER A 20 -4.94 1.44 -18.83
CA SER A 20 -6.17 2.23 -18.99
C SER A 20 -7.00 2.22 -17.70
N ALA A 21 -7.11 1.05 -17.04
CA ALA A 21 -7.82 0.94 -15.77
C ALA A 21 -7.13 1.73 -14.65
N ILE A 22 -5.80 1.72 -14.60
CA ILE A 22 -5.02 2.52 -13.65
C ILE A 22 -5.23 4.02 -13.89
N LEU A 23 -5.11 4.47 -15.14
CA LEU A 23 -5.23 5.89 -15.51
C LEU A 23 -6.67 6.43 -15.45
N ALA A 24 -7.67 5.55 -15.45
CA ALA A 24 -9.05 5.95 -15.24
C ALA A 24 -9.28 6.58 -13.85
N ILE A 25 -8.49 6.20 -12.83
CA ILE A 25 -8.67 6.71 -11.46
C ILE A 25 -8.23 8.17 -11.34
N PRO A 26 -7.02 8.60 -11.74
CA PRO A 26 -6.65 10.02 -11.77
C PRO A 26 -7.63 10.87 -12.57
N LEU A 27 -8.12 10.35 -13.71
CA LEU A 27 -9.12 11.04 -14.51
C LEU A 27 -10.43 11.22 -13.74
N LEU A 28 -10.95 10.16 -13.11
CA LEU A 28 -12.14 10.23 -12.28
C LEU A 28 -11.98 11.23 -11.13
N LEU A 29 -10.87 11.17 -10.38
CA LEU A 29 -10.61 12.08 -9.26
C LEU A 29 -10.53 13.54 -9.73
N SER A 30 -9.92 13.78 -10.89
CA SER A 30 -9.87 15.12 -11.49
C SER A 30 -11.25 15.60 -11.89
N ILE A 31 -12.07 14.75 -12.51
CA ILE A 31 -13.44 15.08 -12.89
C ILE A 31 -14.26 15.47 -11.65
N LEU A 32 -14.20 14.67 -10.59
CA LEU A 32 -14.90 14.94 -9.33
C LEU A 32 -14.42 16.24 -8.69
N HIS A 33 -13.12 16.56 -8.76
CA HIS A 33 -12.60 17.78 -8.18
C HIS A 33 -13.03 19.05 -8.94
N PHE A 34 -12.96 19.04 -10.27
CA PHE A 34 -13.18 20.25 -11.07
C PHE A 34 -14.64 20.48 -11.47
N PHE A 35 -15.45 19.42 -11.60
CA PHE A 35 -16.82 19.54 -12.14
C PHE A 35 -17.91 19.34 -11.08
N LEU A 36 -17.59 18.84 -9.89
CA LEU A 36 -18.59 18.68 -8.84
C LEU A 36 -18.79 19.99 -8.07
N PRO A 37 -20.03 20.51 -7.96
CA PRO A 37 -20.35 21.67 -7.13
C PRO A 37 -19.96 21.49 -5.66
N GLU A 38 -19.55 22.57 -4.99
CA GLU A 38 -19.10 22.53 -3.59
C GLU A 38 -20.15 22.00 -2.61
N ASN A 39 -21.42 22.32 -2.82
CA ASN A 39 -22.52 21.78 -2.01
C ASN A 39 -22.62 20.25 -2.13
N LEU A 40 -22.38 19.69 -3.33
CA LEU A 40 -22.35 18.23 -3.51
C LEU A 40 -21.09 17.61 -2.93
N LYS A 41 -19.93 18.28 -3.00
CA LYS A 41 -18.71 17.81 -2.32
C LYS A 41 -18.93 17.70 -0.82
N GLU A 42 -19.47 18.73 -0.19
CA GLU A 42 -19.78 18.71 1.26
C GLU A 42 -20.80 17.62 1.62
N MET A 43 -21.78 17.29 0.76
CA MET A 43 -22.70 16.17 1.02
C MET A 43 -22.06 14.78 0.94
N LEU A 44 -20.85 14.66 0.36
CA LEU A 44 -20.18 13.38 0.09
C LEU A 44 -18.97 13.11 1.00
N ILE A 45 -18.58 14.08 1.84
CA ILE A 45 -17.50 13.91 2.82
C ILE A 45 -18.04 13.36 4.14
N LEU A 46 -17.16 12.73 4.92
CA LEU A 46 -17.52 12.15 6.20
C LEU A 46 -17.44 13.21 7.29
N HIS A 47 -18.52 13.36 8.06
CA HIS A 47 -18.60 14.27 9.19
C HIS A 47 -18.41 13.56 10.52
N LYS A 48 -17.75 14.21 11.48
CA LYS A 48 -17.59 13.67 12.84
C LYS A 48 -18.89 13.68 13.64
N SER A 49 -19.79 14.62 13.35
CA SER A 49 -21.03 14.87 14.11
C SER A 49 -22.15 13.87 13.83
N TYR A 50 -22.14 13.20 12.68
CA TYR A 50 -23.17 12.24 12.28
C TYR A 50 -22.59 11.29 11.22
N LEU A 51 -23.17 10.10 11.08
CA LEU A 51 -22.69 9.07 10.16
C LEU A 51 -23.74 8.78 9.09
N ILE A 52 -23.45 9.10 7.83
CA ILE A 52 -24.28 8.67 6.70
C ILE A 52 -23.58 7.53 5.94
N GLY A 53 -24.33 6.47 5.63
CA GLY A 53 -23.75 5.22 5.14
C GLY A 53 -22.95 5.36 3.84
N TYR A 54 -23.39 6.18 2.88
CA TYR A 54 -22.66 6.36 1.63
C TYR A 54 -21.37 7.17 1.81
N GLU A 55 -21.30 8.04 2.82
CA GLU A 55 -20.10 8.84 3.12
C GLU A 55 -18.91 7.95 3.47
N LEU A 56 -19.15 6.76 4.03
CA LEU A 56 -18.10 5.77 4.31
C LEU A 56 -17.26 5.43 3.06
N LEU A 57 -17.87 5.47 1.87
CA LEU A 57 -17.18 5.27 0.60
C LEU A 57 -16.78 6.60 -0.04
N THR A 58 -17.74 7.52 -0.20
CA THR A 58 -17.56 8.69 -1.09
C THR A 58 -16.54 9.69 -0.58
N ASN A 59 -16.33 9.77 0.74
CA ASN A 59 -15.39 10.72 1.33
C ASN A 59 -13.96 10.54 0.78
N HIS A 60 -13.59 9.31 0.42
CA HIS A 60 -12.27 9.01 -0.12
C HIS A 60 -12.04 9.57 -1.53
N PHE A 61 -13.08 9.99 -2.24
CA PHE A 61 -12.95 10.49 -3.62
C PHE A 61 -12.99 12.02 -3.72
N ILE A 62 -13.32 12.70 -2.61
CA ILE A 62 -13.43 14.16 -2.54
C ILE A 62 -12.13 14.77 -1.99
N HIS A 63 -11.74 15.92 -2.52
CA HIS A 63 -10.48 16.61 -2.17
C HIS A 63 -10.75 18.09 -1.90
N ALA A 64 -10.21 18.62 -0.79
CA ALA A 64 -10.39 20.02 -0.41
C ALA A 64 -9.75 21.03 -1.36
N ASN A 65 -8.62 20.69 -1.99
CA ASN A 65 -7.90 21.60 -2.87
C ASN A 65 -7.05 20.83 -3.88
N LEU A 66 -6.52 21.56 -4.87
CA LEU A 66 -5.72 21.00 -5.95
C LEU A 66 -4.44 20.33 -5.45
N GLN A 67 -3.76 20.90 -4.45
CA GLN A 67 -2.52 20.33 -3.91
C GLN A 67 -2.79 18.96 -3.27
N HIS A 68 -3.89 18.81 -2.53
CA HIS A 68 -4.32 17.55 -1.94
C HIS A 68 -4.66 16.51 -3.03
N LEU A 69 -5.35 16.92 -4.09
CA LEU A 69 -5.62 16.04 -5.25
C LEU A 69 -4.32 15.58 -5.93
N GLN A 70 -3.40 16.51 -6.20
CA GLN A 70 -2.12 16.21 -6.85
C GLN A 70 -1.30 15.19 -6.06
N GLY A 71 -1.12 15.42 -4.75
CA GLY A 71 -0.41 14.47 -3.89
C GLY A 71 -1.04 13.09 -3.91
N ASN A 72 -2.37 12.99 -3.83
CA ASN A 72 -3.06 11.70 -3.88
C ASN A 72 -2.91 11.00 -5.24
N ILE A 73 -2.94 11.73 -6.37
CA ILE A 73 -2.71 11.16 -7.70
C ILE A 73 -1.28 10.64 -7.82
N GLU A 74 -0.29 11.42 -7.40
CA GLU A 74 1.13 11.04 -7.46
C GLU A 74 1.39 9.78 -6.65
N TYR A 75 0.96 9.76 -5.39
CA TYR A 75 1.16 8.61 -4.52
C TYR A 75 0.31 7.40 -4.91
N TYR A 76 -0.88 7.62 -5.49
CA TYR A 76 -1.66 6.55 -6.12
C TYR A 76 -0.87 5.88 -7.23
N LEU A 77 -0.34 6.66 -8.19
CA LEU A 77 0.40 6.12 -9.34
C LEU A 77 1.64 5.35 -8.87
N ILE A 78 2.40 5.90 -7.93
CA ILE A 78 3.56 5.21 -7.34
C ILE A 78 3.12 3.87 -6.72
N SER A 79 2.12 3.90 -5.83
CA SER A 79 1.68 2.71 -5.08
C SER A 79 1.09 1.63 -5.97
N ILE A 80 0.26 2.02 -6.96
CA ILE A 80 -0.38 1.06 -7.86
C ILE A 80 0.64 0.44 -8.82
N PHE A 81 1.64 1.18 -9.31
CA PHE A 81 2.70 0.60 -10.14
C PHE A 81 3.61 -0.33 -9.32
N LEU A 82 3.93 0.03 -8.08
CA LEU A 82 4.65 -0.84 -7.16
C LEU A 82 3.89 -2.14 -6.86
N LEU A 83 2.55 -2.13 -6.88
CA LEU A 83 1.73 -3.34 -6.78
C LEU A 83 1.66 -4.11 -8.12
N TYR A 84 1.48 -3.40 -9.23
CA TYR A 84 1.23 -3.96 -10.55
C TYR A 84 2.42 -4.77 -11.07
N PHE A 85 3.64 -4.21 -11.04
CA PHE A 85 4.82 -4.85 -11.63
C PHE A 85 5.20 -6.21 -11.02
N PRO A 86 5.28 -6.39 -9.68
CA PRO A 86 5.59 -7.71 -9.12
C PRO A 86 4.48 -8.72 -9.44
N LEU A 87 3.20 -8.32 -9.45
CA LEU A 87 2.10 -9.20 -9.82
C LEU A 87 2.12 -9.57 -11.30
N LEU A 88 2.43 -8.62 -12.18
CA LEU A 88 2.63 -8.85 -13.61
C LEU A 88 3.79 -9.83 -13.84
N ALA A 89 4.92 -9.62 -13.18
CA ALA A 89 6.10 -10.48 -13.28
C ALA A 89 5.82 -11.92 -12.78
N LEU A 90 4.90 -12.08 -11.83
CA LEU A 90 4.43 -13.39 -11.34
C LEU A 90 3.27 -13.98 -12.16
N ASN A 91 2.81 -13.31 -13.22
CA ASN A 91 1.62 -13.68 -14.01
C ASN A 91 0.35 -13.80 -13.17
N LYS A 92 0.17 -12.88 -12.22
CA LYS A 92 -0.95 -12.82 -11.28
C LYS A 92 -1.92 -11.68 -11.62
N ARG A 93 -2.26 -11.52 -12.90
CA ARG A 93 -3.17 -10.46 -13.41
C ARG A 93 -4.56 -10.51 -12.76
N LYS A 94 -5.16 -11.69 -12.60
CA LYS A 94 -6.45 -11.83 -11.90
C LYS A 94 -6.39 -11.29 -10.46
N LEU A 95 -5.33 -11.65 -9.72
CA LEU A 95 -5.11 -11.17 -8.36
C LEU A 95 -4.96 -9.64 -8.31
N PHE A 96 -4.24 -9.05 -9.27
CA PHE A 96 -4.14 -7.59 -9.39
C PHE A 96 -5.53 -6.95 -9.50
N TYR A 97 -6.38 -7.42 -10.42
CA TYR A 97 -7.74 -6.86 -10.56
C TYR A 97 -8.63 -7.09 -9.34
N THR A 98 -8.55 -8.25 -8.70
CA THR A 98 -9.29 -8.50 -7.46
C THR A 98 -8.91 -7.49 -6.39
N LEU A 99 -7.60 -7.30 -6.15
CA LEU A 99 -7.11 -6.34 -5.18
C LEU A 99 -7.45 -4.89 -5.56
N PHE A 100 -7.32 -4.54 -6.84
CA PHE A 100 -7.66 -3.23 -7.38
C PHE A 100 -9.13 -2.88 -7.13
N ILE A 101 -10.05 -3.77 -7.50
CA ILE A 101 -11.49 -3.56 -7.33
C ILE A 101 -11.84 -3.48 -5.84
N LEU A 102 -11.33 -4.41 -5.02
CA LEU A 102 -11.58 -4.38 -3.58
C LEU A 102 -11.09 -3.07 -2.95
N ASN A 103 -9.92 -2.58 -3.36
CA ASN A 103 -9.35 -1.35 -2.79
C ASN A 103 -10.12 -0.08 -3.17
N LEU A 104 -10.85 -0.10 -4.29
CA LEU A 104 -11.68 1.02 -4.73
C LEU A 104 -13.13 0.95 -4.24
N THR A 105 -13.57 -0.18 -3.69
CA THR A 105 -14.99 -0.42 -3.37
C THR A 105 -15.23 -0.81 -1.91
N ILE A 106 -14.60 -1.89 -1.44
CA ILE A 106 -14.84 -2.44 -0.10
C ILE A 106 -13.90 -1.82 0.93
N LEU A 107 -12.61 -1.67 0.61
CA LEU A 107 -11.64 -1.15 1.57
C LEU A 107 -11.87 0.30 1.99
N PRO A 108 -12.36 1.23 1.14
CA PRO A 108 -12.70 2.58 1.60
C PRO A 108 -13.74 2.54 2.74
N ILE A 109 -14.74 1.67 2.62
CA ILE A 109 -15.77 1.45 3.64
C ILE A 109 -15.13 0.87 4.90
N THR A 110 -14.31 -0.18 4.78
CA THR A 110 -13.60 -0.78 5.92
C THR A 110 -12.72 0.23 6.65
N ILE A 111 -11.96 1.04 5.90
CA ILE A 111 -11.10 2.09 6.46
C ILE A 111 -11.94 3.11 7.22
N SER A 112 -13.03 3.61 6.62
CA SER A 112 -13.93 4.56 7.27
C SER A 112 -14.59 3.98 8.53
N LEU A 113 -14.99 2.70 8.52
CA LEU A 113 -15.59 2.03 9.67
C LEU A 113 -14.62 1.86 10.84
N ILE A 114 -13.33 1.64 10.58
CA ILE A 114 -12.30 1.59 11.62
C ILE A 114 -11.95 3.00 12.10
N TRP A 115 -11.86 3.95 11.16
CA TRP A 115 -11.47 5.32 11.42
C TRP A 115 -12.51 6.09 12.24
N THR A 116 -13.79 5.95 11.91
CA THR A 116 -14.87 6.76 12.50
C THR A 116 -14.95 6.64 14.03
N PRO A 117 -14.96 5.43 14.63
CA PRO A 117 -15.00 5.31 16.09
C PRO A 117 -13.74 5.88 16.77
N ILE A 118 -12.57 5.76 16.14
CA ILE A 118 -11.32 6.34 16.66
C ILE A 118 -11.42 7.86 16.65
N ASN A 119 -11.91 8.44 15.55
CA ASN A 119 -12.08 9.88 15.42
C ASN A 119 -13.05 10.44 16.46
N ILE A 120 -14.19 9.78 16.66
CA ILE A 120 -15.27 10.24 17.54
C ILE A 120 -14.89 10.11 19.02
N ASN A 121 -14.32 8.96 19.41
CA ASN A 121 -14.19 8.60 20.83
C ASN A 121 -12.78 8.79 21.40
N ILE A 122 -11.74 8.81 20.56
CA ILE A 122 -10.35 8.82 21.03
C ILE A 122 -9.71 10.20 20.79
N LEU A 123 -9.92 10.79 19.61
CA LEU A 123 -9.30 12.07 19.29
C LEU A 123 -10.09 13.26 19.86
N PRO A 124 -9.40 14.33 20.34
CA PRO A 124 -10.08 15.52 20.86
C PRO A 124 -11.05 16.09 19.83
N GLN A 125 -12.15 16.67 20.32
CA GLN A 125 -13.26 17.09 19.47
C GLN A 125 -12.81 18.08 18.39
N GLN A 126 -11.90 19.00 18.67
CA GLN A 126 -11.42 19.97 17.67
C GLN A 126 -10.68 19.37 16.45
N PHE A 127 -10.28 18.10 16.48
CA PHE A 127 -9.57 17.46 15.37
C PHE A 127 -10.50 16.75 14.39
N ALA A 128 -10.15 16.84 13.10
CA ALA A 128 -10.71 16.05 12.00
C ALA A 128 -12.26 16.02 11.97
N GLN A 129 -12.87 17.20 12.13
CA GLN A 129 -14.32 17.41 12.03
C GLN A 129 -14.90 16.94 10.69
N ARG A 130 -14.10 17.08 9.63
CA ARG A 130 -14.36 16.59 8.29
C ARG A 130 -13.25 15.63 7.89
N SER A 131 -13.60 14.52 7.25
CA SER A 131 -12.66 13.55 6.69
C SER A 131 -12.96 13.37 5.21
N PHE A 132 -11.93 13.52 4.38
CA PHE A 132 -11.99 13.35 2.94
C PHE A 132 -10.59 13.10 2.37
N GLY A 133 -10.53 12.50 1.18
CA GLY A 133 -9.30 12.32 0.42
C GLY A 133 -8.97 10.86 0.15
N PHE A 134 -8.28 10.63 -0.97
CA PHE A 134 -7.98 9.30 -1.49
C PHE A 134 -6.81 8.61 -0.79
N SER A 135 -6.17 9.29 0.15
CA SER A 135 -4.93 8.86 0.79
C SER A 135 -5.05 7.55 1.57
N GLY A 136 -6.20 7.26 2.20
CA GLY A 136 -6.44 5.96 2.84
C GLY A 136 -6.38 4.79 1.85
N ILE A 137 -6.95 4.98 0.66
CA ILE A 137 -6.91 4.01 -0.45
C ILE A 137 -5.49 3.87 -0.99
N VAL A 138 -4.78 4.99 -1.14
CA VAL A 138 -3.36 5.00 -1.54
C VAL A 138 -2.50 4.22 -0.57
N SER A 139 -2.62 4.49 0.74
CA SER A 139 -1.88 3.76 1.77
C SER A 139 -2.20 2.26 1.75
N SER A 140 -3.45 1.88 1.46
CA SER A 140 -3.83 0.48 1.25
C SER A 140 -3.16 -0.14 0.01
N PHE A 141 -3.09 0.57 -1.12
CA PHE A 141 -2.31 0.10 -2.27
C PHE A 141 -0.83 -0.09 -1.92
N LEU A 142 -0.25 0.82 -1.15
CA LEU A 142 1.12 0.70 -0.70
C LEU A 142 1.32 -0.55 0.17
N GLY A 143 0.43 -0.78 1.14
CA GLY A 143 0.45 -1.98 1.97
C GLY A 143 0.37 -3.26 1.15
N MET A 144 -0.53 -3.31 0.16
CA MET A 144 -0.61 -4.40 -0.81
C MET A 144 0.68 -4.56 -1.61
N ALA A 145 1.30 -3.46 -2.04
CA ALA A 145 2.55 -3.48 -2.81
C ALA A 145 3.70 -4.10 -2.00
N VAL A 146 3.82 -3.77 -0.71
CA VAL A 146 4.82 -4.38 0.20
C VAL A 146 4.70 -5.90 0.16
N TYR A 147 3.48 -6.41 0.35
CA TYR A 147 3.26 -7.85 0.36
C TYR A 147 3.52 -8.47 -1.03
N ALA A 148 3.13 -7.79 -2.11
CA ALA A 148 3.37 -8.25 -3.47
C ALA A 148 4.87 -8.43 -3.77
N TRP A 149 5.71 -7.51 -3.30
CA TRP A 149 7.16 -7.60 -3.41
C TRP A 149 7.76 -8.71 -2.54
N ILE A 150 7.29 -8.87 -1.29
CA ILE A 150 7.70 -9.99 -0.44
C ILE A 150 7.38 -11.34 -1.12
N LEU A 151 6.18 -11.46 -1.69
CA LEU A 151 5.78 -12.64 -2.46
C LEU A 151 6.68 -12.84 -3.69
N PHE A 152 6.97 -11.78 -4.42
CA PHE A 152 7.86 -11.82 -5.58
C PHE A 152 9.27 -12.32 -5.18
N PHE A 153 9.88 -11.74 -4.15
CA PHE A 153 11.18 -12.18 -3.67
C PHE A 153 11.15 -13.61 -3.12
N ASN A 154 10.07 -14.04 -2.48
CA ASN A 154 9.91 -15.43 -2.06
C ASN A 154 9.91 -16.37 -3.28
N LYS A 155 9.20 -16.03 -4.35
CA LYS A 155 9.15 -16.87 -5.55
C LYS A 155 10.46 -16.89 -6.33
N ILE A 156 11.20 -15.78 -6.33
CA ILE A 156 12.44 -15.65 -7.12
C ILE A 156 13.68 -16.07 -6.32
N LEU A 157 13.80 -15.65 -5.07
CA LEU A 157 14.98 -15.83 -4.21
C LEU A 157 14.75 -16.78 -3.04
N GLY A 158 13.51 -17.21 -2.77
CA GLY A 158 13.20 -18.14 -1.68
C GLY A 158 13.33 -17.51 -0.29
N ILE A 159 13.21 -16.19 -0.16
CA ILE A 159 13.27 -15.53 1.15
C ILE A 159 12.15 -16.01 2.08
N ASN A 160 12.39 -15.98 3.38
CA ASN A 160 11.39 -16.21 4.42
C ASN A 160 10.43 -15.01 4.47
N THR A 161 9.16 -15.26 4.12
CA THR A 161 8.13 -14.23 4.05
C THR A 161 7.74 -13.70 5.42
N LEU A 162 7.84 -14.51 6.48
CA LEU A 162 7.48 -14.09 7.84
C LEU A 162 8.45 -13.04 8.37
N PHE A 163 9.76 -13.28 8.24
CA PHE A 163 10.78 -12.30 8.65
C PHE A 163 10.64 -10.99 7.88
N ALA A 164 10.45 -11.07 6.56
CA ALA A 164 10.25 -9.90 5.74
C ALA A 164 9.00 -9.14 6.20
N TYR A 165 7.89 -9.84 6.32
CA TYR A 165 6.61 -9.26 6.70
C TYR A 165 6.66 -8.50 8.03
N ILE A 166 7.18 -9.16 9.08
CA ILE A 166 7.27 -8.53 10.40
C ILE A 166 8.24 -7.35 10.35
N SER A 167 9.36 -7.47 9.65
CA SER A 167 10.32 -6.36 9.46
C SER A 167 9.65 -5.13 8.80
N PHE A 168 8.99 -5.31 7.66
CA PHE A 168 8.30 -4.19 6.98
C PHE A 168 7.12 -3.63 7.78
N THR A 169 6.49 -4.42 8.66
CA THR A 169 5.43 -3.92 9.55
C THR A 169 6.04 -3.10 10.69
N LEU A 170 7.10 -3.60 11.33
CA LEU A 170 7.77 -2.93 12.43
C LEU A 170 8.38 -1.60 11.99
N VAL A 171 8.95 -1.50 10.80
CA VAL A 171 9.53 -0.23 10.31
C VAL A 171 8.47 0.86 10.14
N ILE A 172 7.24 0.50 9.79
CA ILE A 172 6.11 1.44 9.77
C ILE A 172 5.67 1.80 11.19
N LEU A 173 5.65 0.83 12.12
CA LEU A 173 5.39 1.10 13.54
C LEU A 173 6.44 2.01 14.18
N VAL A 174 7.70 1.98 13.72
CA VAL A 174 8.72 2.95 14.13
C VAL A 174 8.29 4.35 13.76
N SER A 175 7.83 4.60 12.52
CA SER A 175 7.34 5.93 12.12
C SER A 175 6.16 6.38 12.99
N PHE A 176 5.24 5.48 13.28
CA PHE A 176 4.09 5.75 14.15
C PHE A 176 4.56 6.14 15.56
N ALA A 177 5.45 5.36 16.15
CA ALA A 177 5.99 5.62 17.48
C ALA A 177 6.80 6.93 17.52
N SER A 178 7.53 7.25 16.46
CA SER A 178 8.25 8.52 16.34
C SER A 178 7.33 9.74 16.29
N ILE A 179 6.15 9.61 15.68
CA ILE A 179 5.17 10.70 15.56
C ILE A 179 4.35 10.86 16.86
N TYR A 180 3.83 9.76 17.41
CA TYR A 180 2.87 9.81 18.52
C TYR A 180 3.51 9.68 19.90
N THR A 181 4.71 9.09 19.98
CA THR A 181 5.45 8.91 21.23
C THR A 181 6.92 9.33 21.07
N PRO A 182 7.21 10.56 20.59
CA PRO A 182 8.57 10.97 20.22
C PRO A 182 9.59 10.86 21.36
N ASN A 183 9.14 11.01 22.61
CA ASN A 183 9.98 10.93 23.79
C ASN A 183 10.29 9.48 24.24
N ASN A 184 9.57 8.48 23.71
CA ASN A 184 9.80 7.08 24.05
C ASN A 184 10.89 6.47 23.15
N LEU A 185 12.11 6.98 23.30
CA LEU A 185 13.28 6.55 22.51
C LEU A 185 13.54 5.05 22.64
N LEU A 186 13.30 4.46 23.82
CA LEU A 186 13.47 3.03 24.03
C LEU A 186 12.54 2.21 23.13
N LEU A 187 11.26 2.57 23.03
CA LEU A 187 10.29 1.91 22.14
C LEU A 187 10.72 2.06 20.67
N ILE A 188 11.08 3.26 20.24
CA ILE A 188 11.46 3.57 18.86
C ILE A 188 12.71 2.76 18.47
N PHE A 189 13.78 2.84 19.27
CA PHE A 189 15.04 2.17 18.95
C PHE A 189 14.95 0.65 19.08
N SER A 190 14.22 0.12 20.06
CA SER A 190 14.02 -1.33 20.19
C SER A 190 13.21 -1.88 19.01
N THR A 191 12.10 -1.22 18.64
CA THR A 191 11.27 -1.60 17.48
C THR A 191 12.09 -1.56 16.18
N PHE A 192 12.87 -0.48 15.97
CA PHE A 192 13.73 -0.35 14.80
C PHE A 192 14.83 -1.42 14.77
N SER A 193 15.45 -1.71 15.92
CA SER A 193 16.50 -2.74 16.02
C SER A 193 15.95 -4.14 15.71
N ILE A 194 14.79 -4.50 16.26
CA ILE A 194 14.11 -5.77 15.96
C ILE A 194 13.76 -5.84 14.47
N SER A 195 13.23 -4.73 13.92
CA SER A 195 12.92 -4.63 12.50
C SER A 195 14.15 -4.88 11.62
N LEU A 196 15.29 -4.29 11.96
CA LEU A 196 16.55 -4.45 11.24
C LEU A 196 17.12 -5.87 11.38
N ILE A 197 17.03 -6.48 12.57
CA ILE A 197 17.43 -7.88 12.79
C ILE A 197 16.61 -8.80 11.88
N LEU A 198 15.29 -8.61 11.82
CA LEU A 198 14.41 -9.41 10.95
C LEU A 198 14.69 -9.16 9.46
N LEU A 199 15.06 -7.94 9.08
CA LEU A 199 15.52 -7.65 7.72
C LEU A 199 16.79 -8.45 7.40
N ILE A 200 17.78 -8.44 8.30
CA ILE A 200 19.02 -9.22 8.15
C ILE A 200 18.71 -10.72 8.06
N LEU A 201 17.79 -11.23 8.89
CA LEU A 201 17.35 -12.63 8.82
C LEU A 201 16.64 -12.94 7.50
N THR A 202 15.89 -12.00 6.93
CA THR A 202 15.30 -12.12 5.60
C THR A 202 16.39 -12.29 4.54
N PHE A 203 17.45 -11.49 4.57
CA PHE A 203 18.58 -11.67 3.66
C PHE A 203 19.32 -12.99 3.85
N LYS A 204 19.56 -13.40 5.10
CA LYS A 204 20.17 -14.69 5.42
C LYS A 204 19.33 -15.89 4.96
N SER A 205 18.01 -15.69 4.83
CA SER A 205 17.08 -16.72 4.34
C SER A 205 17.06 -16.89 2.82
N ILE A 206 17.80 -16.08 2.05
CA ILE A 206 17.89 -16.25 0.59
C ILE A 206 18.37 -17.66 0.27
N ASN A 207 17.62 -18.35 -0.59
CA ASN A 207 17.97 -19.68 -1.04
C ASN A 207 19.11 -19.59 -2.07
N LYS A 208 20.33 -19.97 -1.65
CA LYS A 208 21.54 -19.94 -2.49
C LYS A 208 21.36 -20.67 -3.82
N LYS A 209 20.65 -21.81 -3.85
CA LYS A 209 20.38 -22.54 -5.10
C LYS A 209 19.45 -21.75 -6.03
N ALA A 210 18.46 -21.04 -5.49
CA ALA A 210 17.57 -20.19 -6.28
C ALA A 210 18.33 -18.98 -6.85
N GLU A 211 19.20 -18.36 -6.03
CA GLU A 211 20.08 -17.27 -6.44
C GLU A 211 21.03 -17.69 -7.57
N GLU A 212 21.78 -18.78 -7.39
CA GLU A 212 22.69 -19.31 -8.41
C GLU A 212 21.97 -19.61 -9.72
N LYS A 213 20.77 -20.21 -9.64
CA LYS A 213 19.94 -20.49 -10.80
C LYS A 213 19.51 -19.21 -11.51
N LEU A 214 19.21 -18.15 -10.76
CA LEU A 214 18.85 -16.85 -11.33
C LEU A 214 20.04 -16.20 -12.03
N VAL A 215 21.24 -16.24 -11.42
CA VAL A 215 22.48 -15.73 -12.03
C VAL A 215 22.76 -16.45 -13.35
N ARG A 216 22.67 -17.79 -13.36
CA ARG A 216 22.89 -18.60 -14.57
C ARG A 216 21.89 -18.28 -15.68
N ARG A 217 20.63 -17.98 -15.33
CA ARG A 217 19.57 -17.66 -16.31
C ARG A 217 19.65 -16.25 -16.86
N THR A 218 19.98 -15.27 -16.03
CA THR A 218 19.98 -13.86 -16.43
C THR A 218 21.23 -13.49 -17.24
N ARG A 219 22.29 -14.32 -17.22
CA ARG A 219 23.62 -14.05 -17.82
C ARG A 219 24.33 -12.80 -17.28
N PHE A 220 23.67 -12.00 -16.43
CA PHE A 220 24.16 -10.76 -15.84
C PHE A 220 24.07 -10.84 -14.31
N PRO A 221 25.15 -11.26 -13.62
CA PRO A 221 25.18 -11.34 -12.16
C PRO A 221 24.83 -10.01 -11.45
N LEU A 222 25.10 -8.88 -12.12
CA LEU A 222 24.75 -7.56 -11.62
C LEU A 222 23.24 -7.40 -11.36
N VAL A 223 22.39 -7.97 -12.21
CA VAL A 223 20.92 -7.90 -12.04
C VAL A 223 20.50 -8.56 -10.72
N VAL A 224 21.13 -9.67 -10.34
CA VAL A 224 20.83 -10.37 -9.08
C VAL A 224 21.33 -9.57 -7.88
N LYS A 225 22.48 -8.90 -7.98
CA LYS A 225 22.96 -7.97 -6.95
C LYS A 225 22.01 -6.79 -6.78
N LEU A 226 21.59 -6.17 -7.88
CA LEU A 226 20.61 -5.07 -7.88
C LEU A 226 19.26 -5.51 -7.30
N LEU A 227 18.82 -6.73 -7.58
CA LEU A 227 17.59 -7.28 -7.02
C LEU A 227 17.64 -7.39 -5.49
N LYS A 228 18.78 -7.83 -4.94
CA LYS A 228 18.99 -7.87 -3.48
C LYS A 228 19.08 -6.46 -2.90
N ALA A 229 19.77 -5.55 -3.56
CA ALA A 229 19.81 -4.15 -3.15
C ALA A 229 18.41 -3.52 -3.17
N TYR A 230 17.56 -3.91 -4.11
CA TYR A 230 16.19 -3.43 -4.21
C TYR A 230 15.33 -3.80 -3.00
N ILE A 231 15.60 -4.92 -2.30
CA ILE A 231 14.94 -5.23 -1.01
C ILE A 231 15.26 -4.14 0.03
N PHE A 232 16.53 -3.70 0.12
CA PHE A 232 16.93 -2.61 1.02
C PHE A 232 16.33 -1.28 0.58
N VAL A 233 16.36 -0.98 -0.72
CA VAL A 233 15.76 0.26 -1.27
C VAL A 233 14.27 0.29 -0.99
N LEU A 234 13.56 -0.83 -1.14
CA LEU A 234 12.14 -0.91 -0.80
C LEU A 234 11.92 -0.70 0.70
N TYR A 235 12.75 -1.30 1.56
CA TYR A 235 12.66 -1.15 3.02
C TYR A 235 12.89 0.29 3.49
N PHE A 236 14.02 0.89 3.11
CA PHE A 236 14.33 2.27 3.48
C PHE A 236 13.46 3.29 2.73
N GLY A 237 13.08 2.99 1.49
CA GLY A 237 12.12 3.77 0.73
C GLY A 237 10.77 3.82 1.43
N LEU A 238 10.23 2.69 1.87
CA LEU A 238 8.99 2.66 2.65
C LEU A 238 9.12 3.35 4.01
N PHE A 239 10.28 3.23 4.67
CA PHE A 239 10.54 3.95 5.91
C PHE A 239 10.54 5.47 5.71
N ALA A 240 11.27 5.96 4.71
CA ALA A 240 11.31 7.39 4.37
C ALA A 240 9.94 7.89 3.91
N PHE A 241 9.29 7.12 3.04
CA PHE A 241 7.96 7.41 2.52
C PHE A 241 6.90 7.46 3.62
N ALA A 242 7.06 6.67 4.70
CA ALA A 242 6.21 6.80 5.87
C ALA A 242 6.31 8.23 6.45
N PHE A 243 7.51 8.74 6.75
CA PHE A 243 7.63 10.10 7.29
C PHE A 243 7.05 11.19 6.37
N GLU A 244 7.12 11.00 5.06
CA GLU A 244 6.54 11.92 4.08
C GLU A 244 5.00 11.82 4.02
N MET A 245 4.45 10.61 4.06
CA MET A 245 3.01 10.36 4.04
C MET A 245 2.31 10.64 5.37
N PHE A 246 3.06 10.76 6.47
CA PHE A 246 2.53 10.95 7.83
C PHE A 246 3.05 12.26 8.47
N PRO A 247 2.87 13.45 7.85
CA PRO A 247 3.46 14.68 8.37
C PRO A 247 2.79 15.09 9.70
N TYR A 248 3.60 15.43 10.70
CA TYR A 248 3.20 15.73 12.10
C TYR A 248 2.18 16.89 12.28
N ASN A 249 1.85 17.68 11.26
CA ASN A 249 1.15 18.97 11.45
C ASN A 249 0.16 19.40 10.35
N PHE A 250 -0.42 18.49 9.57
CA PHE A 250 -1.45 18.91 8.61
C PHE A 250 -2.85 18.91 9.24
N ALA A 251 -3.36 20.11 9.50
CA ALA A 251 -4.75 20.32 9.87
C ALA A 251 -5.67 19.68 8.81
N GLY A 252 -6.36 18.59 9.18
CA GLY A 252 -7.38 17.95 8.35
C GLY A 252 -6.93 16.71 7.57
N THR A 253 -5.64 16.40 7.41
CA THR A 253 -5.22 15.11 6.82
C THR A 253 -4.98 14.10 7.92
N ASN A 254 -5.72 13.01 7.86
CA ASN A 254 -5.75 12.07 8.97
C ASN A 254 -4.61 11.05 8.89
N ILE A 255 -3.51 11.38 9.56
CA ILE A 255 -2.35 10.50 9.71
C ILE A 255 -2.76 9.05 10.08
N MET A 256 -3.76 8.89 10.94
CA MET A 256 -4.29 7.58 11.34
C MET A 256 -4.97 6.81 10.21
N VAL A 257 -5.70 7.48 9.32
CA VAL A 257 -6.36 6.84 8.17
C VAL A 257 -5.33 6.19 7.25
N HIS A 258 -4.17 6.81 7.09
CA HIS A 258 -3.08 6.24 6.29
C HIS A 258 -2.55 4.94 6.94
N TYR A 259 -2.37 4.90 8.27
CA TYR A 259 -1.93 3.70 8.98
C TYR A 259 -2.96 2.57 8.90
N ILE A 260 -4.24 2.90 9.09
CA ILE A 260 -5.36 1.97 8.93
C ILE A 260 -5.36 1.41 7.51
N GLY A 261 -5.31 2.29 6.50
CA GLY A 261 -5.26 1.91 5.09
C GLY A 261 -4.12 0.95 4.80
N PHE A 262 -2.91 1.27 5.24
CA PHE A 262 -1.73 0.42 5.05
C PHE A 262 -1.90 -0.99 5.64
N VAL A 263 -2.33 -1.09 6.90
CA VAL A 263 -2.54 -2.38 7.59
C VAL A 263 -3.67 -3.18 6.93
N VAL A 264 -4.76 -2.52 6.56
CA VAL A 264 -5.90 -3.14 5.86
C VAL A 264 -5.46 -3.66 4.49
N GLY A 265 -4.67 -2.90 3.74
CA GLY A 265 -4.16 -3.29 2.43
C GLY A 265 -3.26 -4.53 2.50
N ILE A 266 -2.31 -4.54 3.43
CA ILE A 266 -1.49 -5.71 3.75
C ILE A 266 -2.35 -6.94 4.06
N SER A 267 -3.29 -6.78 4.98
CA SER A 267 -4.12 -7.88 5.49
C SER A 267 -5.00 -8.43 4.37
N THR A 268 -5.56 -7.56 3.56
CA THR A 268 -6.37 -7.92 2.39
C THR A 268 -5.55 -8.71 1.38
N PHE A 269 -4.34 -8.26 1.04
CA PHE A 269 -3.48 -9.03 0.15
C PHE A 269 -3.22 -10.42 0.72
N PHE A 270 -2.83 -10.51 1.99
CA PHE A 270 -2.57 -11.79 2.65
C PHE A 270 -3.78 -12.73 2.55
N VAL A 271 -4.97 -12.24 2.90
CA VAL A 271 -6.21 -13.04 2.88
C VAL A 271 -6.56 -13.48 1.46
N VAL A 272 -6.60 -12.55 0.51
CA VAL A 272 -6.97 -12.83 -0.89
C VAL A 272 -5.98 -13.82 -1.52
N SER A 273 -4.67 -13.63 -1.29
CA SER A 273 -3.64 -14.47 -1.92
C SER A 273 -3.53 -15.88 -1.35
N ASN A 274 -3.92 -16.10 -0.09
CA ASN A 274 -3.83 -17.39 0.59
C ASN A 274 -5.16 -18.15 0.62
N TYR A 275 -6.31 -17.47 0.76
CA TYR A 275 -7.60 -18.13 1.00
C TYR A 275 -8.57 -18.04 -0.17
N LEU A 276 -8.52 -16.99 -1.01
CA LEU A 276 -9.36 -16.89 -2.20
C LEU A 276 -8.75 -17.56 -3.45
N ARG A 277 -7.71 -18.38 -3.23
CA ARG A 277 -7.02 -19.16 -4.28
C ARG A 277 -7.93 -20.17 -4.99
N SER A 278 -9.04 -20.59 -4.38
CA SER A 278 -9.97 -21.56 -4.96
C SER A 278 -10.82 -21.01 -6.12
N ILE A 279 -10.83 -19.71 -6.37
CA ILE A 279 -11.71 -19.06 -7.38
C ILE A 279 -10.94 -18.64 -8.66
N SER A 280 -9.60 -18.71 -8.68
CA SER A 280 -8.80 -18.01 -9.70
C SER A 280 -7.74 -18.79 -10.48
N GLU A 281 -7.46 -20.05 -10.13
CA GLU A 281 -6.75 -20.97 -11.04
C GLU A 281 -7.72 -21.50 -12.11
#